data_AF-A0A929USP4-F1
#
_entry.id   AF-A0A929USP4-F1
#
_cell.length_a   1.000
_cell.length_b   1.000
_cell.length_c   1.000
_cell.angle_alpha   90.00
_cell.angle_beta   90.00
_cell.angle_gamma   90.00
#
_symmetry.space_group_name_H-M   'P 1'
#
loop_
_entity.id
_entity.type
_entity.pdbx_description
1 polymer ?
#
loop_
_entity_poly.entity_id
_entity_poly.type
_entity_poly.pdbx_seq_one_letter_code
_entity_poly.pdbx_strand_id
1 'polypeptide(L)'
;MKRKRGMRLQLFAGILLVTMLLFFTDLLILGLLVMKSNSVDYQNPPEILTSLSVKNGTYELGKKEAESLLKHGQFAMLLDKDGNILWSEALPKELRKTYTLQDIARFTRYYLEDYPVRTYVVGQGLLVIGGKKDQVWKYNVEFDVSLMKDLMKIFPLLTLSNIIVLVAVPIWIQKRRAKQKEEERTEWIAG
;
A
#
# COMPACT_ATOMS: atom_id res chain seq x y z
N MET A 1 49.46 19.61 -2.99
CA MET A 1 48.09 20.04 -2.55
C MET A 1 46.94 19.47 -3.42
N LYS A 2 47.06 19.41 -4.76
CA LYS A 2 46.02 18.87 -5.67
C LYS A 2 45.61 17.40 -5.41
N ARG A 3 46.55 16.50 -5.07
CA ARG A 3 46.31 15.06 -4.78
C ARG A 3 45.38 14.83 -3.58
N LYS A 4 45.60 15.53 -2.44
CA LYS A 4 44.72 15.45 -1.25
C LYS A 4 43.29 15.92 -1.52
N ARG A 5 43.10 16.95 -2.37
CA ARG A 5 41.78 17.49 -2.73
C ARG A 5 41.00 16.51 -3.63
N GLY A 6 41.69 15.84 -4.55
CA GLY A 6 41.07 14.83 -5.43
C GLY A 6 40.61 13.57 -4.69
N MET A 7 41.40 13.11 -3.73
CA MET A 7 41.08 11.94 -2.89
C MET A 7 39.85 12.19 -2.00
N ARG A 8 39.75 13.38 -1.38
CA ARG A 8 38.56 13.77 -0.61
C ARG A 8 37.29 13.76 -1.47
N LEU A 9 37.36 14.29 -2.69
CA LEU A 9 36.20 14.33 -3.61
C LEU A 9 35.74 12.93 -4.05
N GLN A 10 36.67 11.99 -4.27
CA GLN A 10 36.33 10.59 -4.57
C GLN A 10 35.69 9.88 -3.39
N LEU A 11 36.14 10.16 -2.16
CA LEU A 11 35.52 9.62 -0.94
C LEU A 11 34.08 10.12 -0.78
N PHE A 12 33.83 11.42 -0.93
CA PHE A 12 32.48 11.99 -0.87
C PHE A 12 31.56 11.40 -1.95
N ALA A 13 32.03 11.29 -3.19
CA ALA A 13 31.26 10.68 -4.28
C ALA A 13 30.96 9.20 -4.02
N GLY A 14 31.91 8.46 -3.45
CA GLY A 14 31.71 7.07 -3.05
C GLY A 14 30.69 6.92 -1.91
N ILE A 15 30.77 7.77 -0.89
CA ILE A 15 29.80 7.79 0.22
C ILE A 15 28.40 8.07 -0.31
N LEU A 16 28.24 9.10 -1.16
CA LEU A 16 26.95 9.46 -1.75
C LEU A 16 26.35 8.29 -2.56
N LEU A 17 27.18 7.59 -3.33
CA LEU A 17 26.75 6.43 -4.09
C LEU A 17 26.30 5.28 -3.18
N VAL A 18 27.07 4.97 -2.14
CA VAL A 18 26.72 3.92 -1.17
C VAL A 18 25.42 4.26 -0.44
N THR A 19 25.25 5.51 0.01
CA THR A 19 23.99 5.94 0.66
C THR A 19 22.80 5.81 -0.27
N MET A 20 22.97 6.12 -1.55
CA MET A 20 21.92 6.00 -2.56
C MET A 20 21.55 4.54 -2.82
N LEU A 21 22.54 3.65 -2.94
CA LEU A 21 22.30 2.21 -3.05
C LEU A 21 21.56 1.66 -1.84
N LEU A 22 21.97 2.03 -0.62
CA LEU A 22 21.28 1.61 0.61
C LEU A 22 19.81 2.05 0.62
N PHE A 23 19.54 3.30 0.25
CA PHE A 23 18.18 3.79 0.14
C PHE A 23 17.33 3.00 -0.87
N PHE A 24 17.90 2.67 -2.04
CA PHE A 24 17.21 1.84 -3.03
C PHE A 24 16.96 0.41 -2.53
N THR A 25 17.92 -0.19 -1.82
CA THR A 25 17.73 -1.51 -1.22
C THR A 25 16.66 -1.49 -0.14
N ASP A 26 16.60 -0.45 0.69
CA ASP A 26 15.58 -0.29 1.72
C ASP A 26 14.18 -0.14 1.09
N LEU A 27 14.05 0.67 0.04
CA LEU A 27 12.82 0.80 -0.73
C LEU A 27 12.39 -0.53 -1.36
N LEU A 28 13.33 -1.29 -1.90
CA LEU A 28 13.05 -2.60 -2.51
C LEU A 28 12.55 -3.58 -1.43
N ILE A 29 13.22 -3.66 -0.28
CA ILE A 29 12.81 -4.50 0.85
C ILE A 29 11.41 -4.10 1.34
N LEU A 30 11.14 -2.80 1.51
CA LEU A 30 9.81 -2.29 1.88
C LEU A 30 8.75 -2.66 0.84
N GLY A 31 9.05 -2.48 -0.45
CA GLY A 31 8.15 -2.87 -1.54
C GLY A 31 7.83 -4.36 -1.52
N LEU A 32 8.83 -5.23 -1.34
CA LEU A 32 8.64 -6.67 -1.22
C LEU A 32 7.84 -7.04 0.04
N LEU A 33 8.05 -6.36 1.17
CA LEU A 33 7.26 -6.58 2.38
C LEU A 33 5.79 -6.25 2.15
N VAL A 34 5.49 -5.14 1.47
CA VAL A 34 4.12 -4.75 1.11
C VAL A 34 3.51 -5.77 0.14
N MET A 35 4.25 -6.23 -0.88
CA MET A 35 3.75 -7.24 -1.82
C MET A 35 3.53 -8.62 -1.17
N LYS A 36 4.39 -9.00 -0.21
CA LYS A 36 4.23 -10.23 0.58
C LYS A 36 3.07 -10.11 1.57
N SER A 37 2.75 -8.91 2.03
CA SER A 37 1.61 -8.70 2.91
C SER A 37 0.33 -8.99 2.14
N ASN A 38 -0.35 -10.07 2.51
CA ASN A 38 -1.66 -10.36 1.98
C ASN A 38 -2.61 -9.27 2.46
N SER A 39 -3.26 -8.56 1.53
CA SER A 39 -4.44 -7.78 1.89
C SER A 39 -5.44 -8.71 2.55
N VAL A 40 -6.07 -8.29 3.64
CA VAL A 40 -7.13 -9.07 4.29
C VAL A 40 -8.13 -9.50 3.23
N ASP A 41 -8.27 -10.82 3.07
CA ASP A 41 -9.11 -11.44 2.06
C ASP A 41 -10.56 -11.36 2.54
N TYR A 42 -11.30 -10.37 2.03
CA TYR A 42 -12.73 -10.21 2.30
C TYR A 42 -13.51 -11.06 1.30
N GLN A 43 -14.54 -11.77 1.80
CA GLN A 43 -15.44 -12.51 0.91
C GLN A 43 -16.01 -11.61 -0.20
N ASN A 44 -16.07 -12.16 -1.40
CA ASN A 44 -16.50 -11.44 -2.59
C ASN A 44 -17.99 -11.03 -2.45
N PRO A 45 -18.31 -9.73 -2.55
CA PRO A 45 -19.70 -9.26 -2.45
C PRO A 45 -20.64 -9.91 -3.46
N PRO A 46 -20.25 -10.13 -4.73
CA PRO A 46 -21.12 -10.82 -5.69
C PRO A 46 -21.47 -12.24 -5.25
N GLU A 47 -20.54 -13.00 -4.68
CA GLU A 47 -20.78 -14.38 -4.23
C GLU A 47 -21.79 -14.42 -3.09
N ILE A 48 -21.66 -13.52 -2.12
CA ILE A 48 -22.62 -13.36 -1.03
C ILE A 48 -24.00 -13.00 -1.59
N LEU A 49 -24.08 -12.05 -2.52
CA LEU A 49 -25.36 -11.61 -3.08
C LEU A 49 -26.03 -12.69 -3.95
N THR A 50 -25.26 -13.47 -4.71
CA THR A 50 -25.80 -14.56 -5.54
C THR A 50 -26.28 -15.74 -4.71
N SER A 51 -25.67 -15.98 -3.55
CA SER A 51 -26.05 -17.04 -2.63
C SER A 51 -27.09 -16.60 -1.60
N LEU A 52 -27.40 -15.30 -1.55
CA LEU A 52 -28.45 -14.74 -0.72
C LEU A 52 -29.81 -14.99 -1.38
N SER A 53 -30.49 -16.03 -0.91
CA SER A 53 -31.85 -16.35 -1.35
C SER A 53 -32.87 -15.69 -0.43
N VAL A 54 -33.93 -15.12 -1.02
CA VAL A 54 -35.09 -14.64 -0.24
C VAL A 54 -36.10 -15.77 -0.18
N LYS A 55 -36.26 -16.39 0.99
CA LYS A 55 -37.32 -17.38 1.24
C LYS A 55 -38.29 -16.82 2.26
N ASN A 56 -39.57 -16.76 1.92
CA ASN A 56 -40.66 -16.33 2.81
C ASN A 56 -40.43 -14.96 3.49
N GLY A 57 -39.79 -14.01 2.78
CA GLY A 57 -39.47 -12.69 3.32
C GLY A 57 -38.25 -12.64 4.26
N THR A 58 -37.62 -13.79 4.51
CA THR A 58 -36.35 -13.89 5.23
C THR A 58 -35.20 -14.16 4.27
N TYR A 59 -34.09 -13.45 4.46
CA TYR A 59 -32.87 -13.67 3.71
C TYR A 59 -32.10 -14.85 4.30
N GLU A 60 -31.76 -15.82 3.46
CA GLU A 60 -30.90 -16.96 3.82
C GLU A 60 -29.67 -16.99 2.92
N LEU A 61 -28.49 -17.03 3.54
CA LEU A 61 -27.23 -17.22 2.84
C LEU A 61 -26.95 -18.71 2.65
N GLY A 62 -26.33 -19.06 1.53
CA GLY A 62 -25.83 -20.42 1.31
C GLY A 62 -24.90 -20.87 2.44
N LYS A 63 -25.05 -22.14 2.86
CA LYS A 63 -24.27 -22.70 3.99
C LYS A 63 -22.76 -22.57 3.79
N LYS A 64 -22.30 -22.75 2.55
CA LYS A 64 -20.88 -22.67 2.18
C LYS A 64 -20.32 -21.27 2.42
N GLU A 65 -21.07 -20.24 2.04
CA GLU A 65 -20.68 -18.84 2.18
C GLU A 65 -20.75 -18.39 3.64
N ALA A 66 -21.76 -18.84 4.39
CA ALA A 66 -21.86 -18.61 5.83
C ALA A 66 -20.68 -19.25 6.60
N GLU A 67 -20.32 -20.50 6.27
CA GLU A 67 -19.15 -21.18 6.84
C GLU A 67 -17.84 -20.48 6.45
N SER A 68 -17.75 -19.95 5.23
CA SER A 68 -16.59 -19.19 4.76
C SER A 68 -16.40 -17.90 5.56
N LEU A 69 -17.47 -17.13 5.81
CA LEU A 69 -17.43 -15.94 6.67
C LEU A 69 -16.90 -16.29 8.06
N LEU A 70 -17.45 -17.34 8.68
CA LEU A 70 -17.01 -17.79 10.00
C LEU A 70 -15.54 -18.22 10.02
N LYS A 71 -15.09 -18.97 9.01
CA LYS A 71 -13.69 -19.43 8.90
C LYS A 71 -12.70 -18.27 8.83
N HIS A 72 -13.06 -17.20 8.14
CA HIS A 72 -12.24 -15.99 8.05
C HIS A 72 -12.47 -15.02 9.22
N GLY A 73 -13.40 -15.35 10.13
CA GLY A 73 -13.81 -14.50 11.24
C GLY A 73 -14.40 -13.17 10.78
N GLN A 74 -15.15 -13.23 9.69
CA GLN A 74 -15.87 -12.13 9.08
C GLN A 74 -17.35 -12.23 9.43
N PHE A 75 -18.02 -11.08 9.34
CA PHE A 75 -19.46 -10.99 9.46
C PHE A 75 -20.01 -10.21 8.28
N ALA A 76 -21.29 -10.41 8.00
CA ALA A 76 -21.99 -9.68 6.97
C ALA A 76 -23.34 -9.18 7.50
N MET A 77 -23.79 -8.03 7.03
CA MET A 77 -25.14 -7.56 7.25
C MET A 77 -25.64 -6.76 6.06
N LEU A 78 -26.94 -6.85 5.79
CA LEU A 78 -27.63 -6.05 4.79
C LEU A 78 -28.48 -5.01 5.53
N LEU A 79 -28.23 -3.74 5.25
CA LEU A 79 -28.99 -2.62 5.79
C LEU A 79 -30.01 -2.14 4.76
N ASP A 80 -31.20 -1.77 5.20
CA ASP A 80 -32.16 -1.04 4.37
C ASP A 80 -31.79 0.45 4.24
N LYS A 81 -32.62 1.21 3.51
CA LYS A 81 -32.45 2.66 3.33
C LYS A 81 -32.56 3.48 4.61
N ASP A 82 -33.22 2.95 5.63
CA ASP A 82 -33.45 3.60 6.92
C ASP A 82 -32.39 3.17 7.96
N GLY A 83 -31.48 2.27 7.57
CA GLY A 83 -30.39 1.73 8.39
C GLY A 83 -30.79 0.59 9.32
N ASN A 84 -31.93 -0.04 9.10
CA ASN A 84 -32.32 -1.28 9.79
C ASN A 84 -31.64 -2.49 9.16
N ILE A 85 -31.32 -3.47 10.00
CA ILE A 85 -30.72 -4.73 9.56
C ILE A 85 -31.81 -5.62 8.95
N LEU A 86 -31.80 -5.78 7.63
CA LEU A 86 -32.65 -6.72 6.90
C LEU A 86 -32.17 -8.17 7.05
N TRP A 87 -30.85 -8.34 7.14
CA TRP A 87 -30.19 -9.63 7.23
C TRP A 87 -28.83 -9.47 7.90
N SER A 88 -28.39 -10.48 8.65
CA SER A 88 -27.05 -10.52 9.21
C SER A 88 -26.58 -11.94 9.41
N GLU A 89 -25.29 -12.17 9.17
CA GLU A 89 -24.59 -13.44 9.39
C GLU A 89 -23.35 -13.21 10.24
N ALA A 90 -23.14 -14.07 11.26
CA ALA A 90 -22.05 -13.96 12.22
C ALA A 90 -21.87 -12.58 12.90
N LEU A 91 -22.91 -11.73 12.91
CA LEU A 91 -22.82 -10.35 13.41
C LEU A 91 -22.65 -10.31 14.94
N PRO A 92 -21.57 -9.66 15.45
CA PRO A 92 -21.35 -9.43 16.88
C PRO A 92 -22.55 -8.76 17.56
N LYS A 93 -22.81 -9.13 18.81
CA LYS A 93 -23.99 -8.64 19.55
C LYS A 93 -23.99 -7.12 19.71
N GLU A 94 -22.82 -6.51 19.91
CA GLU A 94 -22.65 -5.05 20.02
C GLU A 94 -23.05 -4.27 18.75
N LEU A 95 -23.08 -4.94 17.59
CA LEU A 95 -23.44 -4.35 16.30
C LEU A 95 -24.91 -4.60 15.92
N ARG A 96 -25.70 -5.28 16.77
CA ARG A 96 -27.12 -5.55 16.51
C ARG A 96 -27.99 -4.37 16.93
N LYS A 97 -27.88 -3.27 16.17
CA LYS A 97 -28.61 -2.02 16.38
C LYS A 97 -29.02 -1.41 15.04
N THR A 98 -29.95 -0.46 15.09
CA THR A 98 -30.27 0.39 13.93
C THR A 98 -29.16 1.42 13.74
N TYR A 99 -28.81 1.69 12.49
CA TYR A 99 -27.77 2.64 12.12
C TYR A 99 -28.38 3.91 11.56
N THR A 100 -27.91 5.06 12.00
CA THR A 100 -28.28 6.32 11.35
C THR A 100 -27.48 6.52 10.06
N LEU A 101 -27.94 7.41 9.19
CA LEU A 101 -27.15 7.83 8.02
C LEU A 101 -25.77 8.39 8.41
N GLN A 102 -25.65 9.00 9.60
CA GLN A 102 -24.40 9.53 10.13
C GLN A 102 -23.44 8.40 10.52
N ASP A 103 -23.95 7.34 11.14
CA ASP A 103 -23.17 6.14 11.46
C ASP A 103 -22.64 5.49 10.19
N ILE A 104 -23.52 5.33 9.19
CA ILE A 104 -23.17 4.79 7.87
C ILE A 104 -22.05 5.60 7.22
N ALA A 105 -22.20 6.92 7.16
CA ALA A 105 -21.16 7.80 6.62
C ALA A 105 -19.81 7.66 7.35
N ARG A 106 -19.85 7.46 8.69
CA ARG A 106 -18.64 7.29 9.51
C ARG A 106 -17.93 5.97 9.22
N PHE A 107 -18.65 4.83 9.26
CA PHE A 107 -18.00 3.53 9.12
C PHE A 107 -17.62 3.18 7.69
N THR A 108 -18.29 3.76 6.68
CA THR A 108 -17.87 3.61 5.28
C THR A 108 -16.43 4.10 5.09
N ARG A 109 -16.08 5.23 5.72
CA ARG A 109 -14.74 5.82 5.66
C ARG A 109 -13.77 5.18 6.66
N TYR A 110 -14.21 4.98 7.90
CA TYR A 110 -13.36 4.54 9.00
C TYR A 110 -13.76 3.14 9.46
N TYR A 111 -14.08 3.00 10.75
CA TYR A 111 -14.43 1.74 11.39
C TYR A 111 -15.86 1.78 11.93
N LEU A 112 -16.46 0.60 12.04
CA LEU A 112 -17.70 0.41 12.78
C LEU A 112 -17.34 -0.16 14.16
N GLU A 113 -17.32 0.66 15.22
CA GLU A 113 -16.92 0.23 16.58
C GLU A 113 -15.59 -0.58 16.58
N ASP A 114 -14.57 -0.04 15.90
CA ASP A 114 -13.25 -0.63 15.67
C ASP A 114 -13.21 -1.83 14.71
N TYR A 115 -14.35 -2.27 14.18
CA TYR A 115 -14.39 -3.29 13.13
C TYR A 115 -14.10 -2.67 11.76
N PRO A 116 -13.14 -3.23 10.99
CA PRO A 116 -12.90 -2.78 9.63
C PRO A 116 -13.98 -3.35 8.70
N VAL A 117 -14.82 -2.45 8.20
CA VAL A 117 -15.94 -2.80 7.32
C VAL A 117 -15.73 -2.32 5.89
N ARG A 118 -16.26 -3.08 4.94
CA ARG A 118 -16.41 -2.72 3.52
C ARG A 118 -17.89 -2.66 3.19
N THR A 119 -18.28 -1.63 2.44
CA THR A 119 -19.69 -1.34 2.16
C THR A 119 -19.94 -1.37 0.66
N TYR A 120 -21.03 -2.03 0.25
CA TYR A 120 -21.41 -2.22 -1.14
C TYR A 120 -22.87 -1.84 -1.33
N VAL A 121 -23.12 -0.90 -2.25
CA VAL A 121 -24.49 -0.52 -2.61
C VAL A 121 -25.09 -1.61 -3.49
N VAL A 122 -26.24 -2.14 -3.08
CA VAL A 122 -26.95 -3.22 -3.77
C VAL A 122 -28.41 -2.82 -3.95
N GLY A 123 -29.14 -3.47 -4.86
CA GLY A 123 -30.52 -3.07 -5.18
C GLY A 123 -31.47 -3.04 -3.97
N GLN A 124 -31.19 -3.85 -2.94
CA GLN A 124 -32.00 -3.96 -1.72
C GLN A 124 -31.57 -3.00 -0.59
N GLY A 125 -30.43 -2.32 -0.73
CA GLY A 125 -29.87 -1.45 0.31
C GLY A 125 -28.34 -1.43 0.33
N LEU A 126 -27.74 -1.61 1.51
CA LEU A 126 -26.30 -1.54 1.73
C LEU A 126 -25.78 -2.84 2.35
N LEU A 127 -24.99 -3.61 1.60
CA LEU A 127 -24.27 -4.77 2.11
C LEU A 127 -23.00 -4.30 2.83
N VAL A 128 -22.83 -4.74 4.06
CA VAL A 128 -21.68 -4.43 4.91
C VAL A 128 -20.98 -5.73 5.28
N ILE A 129 -19.70 -5.85 4.96
CA ILE A 129 -18.86 -7.00 5.32
C ILE A 129 -17.77 -6.52 6.27
N GLY A 130 -17.70 -7.09 7.47
CA GLY A 130 -16.72 -6.72 8.48
C GLY A 130 -15.72 -7.83 8.78
N GLY A 131 -14.48 -7.43 9.09
CA GLY A 131 -13.43 -8.32 9.59
C GLY A 131 -13.29 -8.25 11.11
N LYS A 132 -12.24 -8.86 11.68
CA LYS A 132 -11.94 -8.75 13.11
C LYS A 132 -11.34 -7.38 13.44
N LYS A 133 -11.48 -6.95 14.70
CA LYS A 133 -10.76 -5.80 15.24
C LYS A 133 -9.25 -5.99 15.07
N ASP A 134 -8.52 -4.89 14.93
CA ASP A 134 -7.05 -4.84 14.78
C ASP A 134 -6.47 -5.60 13.56
N GLN A 135 -7.32 -6.04 12.64
CA GLN A 135 -6.88 -6.80 11.46
C GLN A 135 -6.47 -5.90 10.29
N VAL A 136 -7.09 -4.72 10.17
CA VAL A 136 -6.88 -3.78 9.06
C VAL A 136 -6.63 -2.39 9.62
N TRP A 137 -5.60 -1.72 9.12
CA TRP A 137 -5.40 -0.29 9.31
C TRP A 137 -6.06 0.49 8.15
N LYS A 138 -7.20 1.14 8.39
CA LYS A 138 -7.92 1.98 7.41
C LYS A 138 -7.46 3.43 7.55
N TYR A 139 -7.09 4.03 6.43
CA TYR A 139 -6.74 5.46 6.35
C TYR A 139 -7.36 6.07 5.10
N ASN A 140 -8.02 7.22 5.24
CA ASN A 140 -8.51 7.99 4.10
C ASN A 140 -7.44 8.99 3.72
N VAL A 141 -6.81 8.78 2.57
CA VAL A 141 -5.81 9.71 2.05
C VAL A 141 -6.50 10.59 1.01
N GLU A 142 -6.44 11.90 1.22
CA GLU A 142 -6.89 12.90 0.25
C GLU A 142 -5.67 13.64 -0.27
N PHE A 143 -5.57 13.76 -1.60
CA PHE A 143 -4.52 14.51 -2.26
C PHE A 143 -5.12 15.48 -3.25
N ASP A 144 -4.50 16.66 -3.34
CA ASP A 144 -4.86 17.60 -4.40
C ASP A 144 -4.53 17.01 -5.78
N VAL A 145 -5.45 17.17 -6.71
CA VAL A 145 -5.32 16.62 -8.07
C VAL A 145 -4.14 17.24 -8.82
N SER A 146 -3.86 18.53 -8.61
CA SER A 146 -2.70 19.21 -9.20
C SER A 146 -1.40 18.64 -8.65
N LEU A 147 -1.32 18.42 -7.33
CA LEU A 147 -0.17 17.76 -6.71
C LEU A 147 0.08 16.37 -7.30
N MET A 148 -0.97 15.55 -7.44
CA MET A 148 -0.83 14.21 -8.04
C MET A 148 -0.35 14.28 -9.49
N LYS A 149 -0.88 15.20 -10.29
CA LYS A 149 -0.43 15.40 -11.68
C LYS A 149 1.03 15.81 -11.76
N ASP A 150 1.48 16.70 -10.87
CA ASP A 150 2.86 17.17 -10.86
C ASP A 150 3.82 16.09 -10.36
N LEU A 151 3.44 15.34 -9.33
CA LEU A 151 4.21 14.16 -8.89
C LEU A 151 4.35 13.13 -10.01
N MET A 152 3.28 12.84 -10.75
CA MET A 152 3.34 11.92 -11.90
C MET A 152 4.31 12.38 -12.99
N LYS A 153 4.46 13.70 -13.21
CA LYS A 153 5.43 14.27 -14.17
C LYS A 153 6.86 14.25 -13.64
N ILE A 154 7.05 14.59 -12.37
CA ILE A 154 8.37 14.73 -11.74
C ILE A 154 8.98 13.35 -11.42
N PHE A 155 8.16 12.37 -11.05
CA PHE A 155 8.61 11.02 -10.68
C PHE A 155 9.52 10.36 -11.74
N PRO A 156 9.17 10.30 -13.05
CA PRO A 156 10.06 9.72 -14.06
C PRO A 156 11.35 10.55 -14.25
N LEU A 157 11.27 11.89 -14.13
CA LEU A 157 12.44 12.76 -14.25
C LEU A 157 13.44 12.54 -13.10
N LEU A 158 12.95 12.45 -11.86
CA LEU A 158 13.77 12.12 -10.69
C LEU A 158 14.39 10.73 -10.81
N THR A 159 13.61 9.74 -11.27
CA THR A 159 14.09 8.37 -11.48
C THR A 159 15.21 8.33 -12.51
N LEU A 160 15.04 9.00 -13.65
CA LEU A 160 16.07 9.09 -14.69
C LEU A 160 17.33 9.81 -14.18
N SER A 161 17.17 10.93 -13.47
CA SER A 161 18.28 11.65 -12.84
C SER A 161 19.09 10.74 -11.90
N ASN A 162 18.39 9.93 -11.10
CA ASN A 162 19.03 8.99 -10.19
C ASN A 162 19.83 7.90 -10.92
N ILE A 163 19.29 7.35 -12.01
CA ILE A 163 19.99 6.37 -12.86
C ILE A 163 21.26 7.00 -13.45
N ILE A 164 21.18 8.25 -13.93
CA ILE A 164 22.33 8.96 -14.47
C ILE A 164 23.43 9.10 -13.41
N VAL A 165 23.09 9.48 -12.17
CA VAL A 165 24.07 9.58 -11.07
C VAL A 165 24.70 8.22 -10.76
N LEU A 166 23.89 7.16 -10.67
CA LEU A 166 24.38 5.80 -10.39
C LEU A 166 25.34 5.27 -11.46
N VAL A 167 25.20 5.68 -12.71
CA VAL A 167 26.09 5.25 -13.81
C VAL A 167 27.28 6.20 -13.96
N ALA A 168 27.04 7.52 -13.94
CA ALA A 168 28.07 8.52 -14.22
C ALA A 168 29.12 8.62 -13.12
N VAL A 169 28.73 8.52 -11.83
CA VAL A 169 29.65 8.65 -10.71
C VAL A 169 30.71 7.52 -10.68
N PRO A 170 30.37 6.22 -10.80
CA PRO A 170 31.37 5.16 -10.92
C PRO A 170 32.31 5.35 -12.11
N ILE A 171 31.77 5.69 -13.28
CA ILE A 171 32.58 5.87 -14.50
C ILE A 171 33.57 7.02 -14.29
N TRP A 172 33.13 8.13 -13.69
CA TRP A 172 33.98 9.26 -13.39
C TRP A 172 35.08 8.90 -12.37
N ILE A 173 34.75 8.16 -11.29
CA ILE A 173 35.73 7.67 -10.32
C ILE A 173 36.75 6.75 -11.00
N GLN A 174 36.29 5.81 -11.84
CA GLN A 174 37.14 4.88 -12.58
C GLN A 174 38.10 5.59 -13.53
N LYS A 175 37.58 6.48 -14.39
CA LYS A 175 38.41 7.28 -15.31
C LYS A 175 39.46 8.11 -14.58
N ARG A 176 39.09 8.72 -13.45
CA ARG A 176 40.01 9.53 -12.65
C ARG A 176 41.12 8.69 -12.01
N ARG A 177 40.79 7.49 -11.51
CA ARG A 177 41.78 6.55 -10.98
C ARG A 177 42.71 6.01 -12.09
N ALA A 178 42.18 5.74 -13.29
CA ALA A 178 42.98 5.30 -14.43
C ALA A 178 44.02 6.37 -14.82
N LYS A 179 43.59 7.63 -14.96
CA LYS A 179 44.48 8.75 -15.28
C LYS A 179 45.59 8.95 -14.23
N GLN A 180 45.26 8.83 -12.94
CA GLN A 180 46.26 8.93 -11.86
C GLN A 180 47.34 7.85 -11.97
N LYS A 181 46.96 6.62 -12.33
CA LYS A 181 47.92 5.52 -12.54
C LYS A 181 48.82 5.75 -13.77
N GLU A 182 48.28 6.34 -14.83
CA GLU A 182 49.06 6.69 -16.03
C GLU A 182 50.09 7.78 -15.72
N GLU A 183 49.70 8.82 -14.98
CA GLU A 183 50.60 9.89 -14.52
C GLU A 183 51.75 9.32 -13.66
N GLU A 184 51.44 8.46 -12.68
CA GLU A 184 52.44 7.79 -11.84
C GLU A 184 53.40 6.90 -12.67
N ARG A 185 52.90 6.21 -13.71
CA ARG A 185 53.74 5.40 -14.61
C ARG A 185 54.66 6.28 -15.46
N THR A 186 54.16 7.41 -15.97
CA THR A 186 54.99 8.33 -16.76
C THR A 186 56.05 9.03 -15.93
N GLU A 187 55.75 9.38 -14.68
CA GLU A 187 56.75 9.93 -13.74
C GLU A 187 57.85 8.91 -13.42
N TRP A 188 57.52 7.62 -13.28
CA TRP A 188 58.51 6.55 -13.05
C TRP A 188 59.39 6.24 -14.27
N ILE A 189 58.88 6.42 -15.50
CA ILE A 189 59.66 6.20 -16.74
C ILE A 189 60.55 7.42 -17.06
N ALA A 190 60.11 8.62 -16.69
CA ALA A 190 60.79 9.88 -17.02
C ALA A 190 61.78 10.37 -15.95
N GLY A 191 61.82 9.75 -14.77
CA GLY A 191 62.77 10.02 -13.69
C GLY A 191 63.78 8.90 -13.52
#